data_AF-A0AAC9B455-F1
#
_entry.id   AF-A0AAC9B455-F1
#
_cell.length_a   1.000
_cell.length_b   1.000
_cell.length_c   1.000
_cell.angle_alpha   90.00
_cell.angle_beta   90.00
_cell.angle_gamma   90.00
#
_symmetry.space_group_name_H-M   'P 1'
#
loop_
_entity.id
_entity.type
_entity.pdbx_description
1 polymer ?
#
loop_
_entity_poly.entity_id
_entity_poly.type
_entity_poly.pdbx_seq_one_letter_code
_entity_poly.pdbx_strand_id
1 'polypeptide(L)' 'MMKCLRQKTPITIITYALSDSAKKLILEGKAQNYLAIERGETDDQSIVYSSLDKIPLTVERNIWSLEGYLSLIM' A
#
# COMPACT_ATOMS: atom_id res chain seq x y z
N MET A 1 -3.96 -12.32 11.52
CA MET A 1 -3.92 -11.83 10.13
C MET A 1 -4.43 -12.81 9.05
N MET A 2 -4.74 -14.08 9.34
CA MET A 2 -5.30 -14.99 8.31
C MET A 2 -6.76 -14.70 7.92
N LYS A 3 -7.54 -13.98 8.75
CA LYS A 3 -8.95 -13.69 8.46
C LYS A 3 -9.13 -12.84 7.19
N CYS A 4 -8.40 -11.72 7.07
CA CYS A 4 -8.52 -10.81 5.93
C CYS A 4 -8.16 -11.50 4.60
N LEU A 5 -7.09 -12.29 4.60
CA LEU A 5 -6.68 -13.09 3.43
C LEU A 5 -7.71 -14.16 3.07
N ARG A 6 -8.25 -14.89 4.07
CA ARG A 6 -9.27 -15.93 3.84
C ARG A 6 -10.61 -15.36 3.37
N GLN A 7 -10.98 -14.19 3.88
CA GLN A 7 -12.25 -13.53 3.58
C GLN A 7 -12.17 -12.62 2.35
N LYS A 8 -11.01 -12.53 1.69
CA LYS A 8 -10.77 -11.62 0.55
C LYS A 8 -11.17 -10.18 0.87
N THR A 9 -11.05 -9.79 2.14
CA THR A 9 -11.39 -8.45 2.59
C THR A 9 -10.42 -7.46 1.93
N PRO A 10 -10.90 -6.34 1.37
CA PRO A 10 -10.01 -5.30 0.86
C PRO A 10 -9.10 -4.78 1.97
N ILE A 11 -7.80 -4.69 1.70
CA ILE A 11 -6.81 -4.21 2.67
C ILE A 11 -6.18 -2.94 2.12
N THR A 12 -6.29 -1.83 2.86
CA THR A 12 -5.53 -0.61 2.58
C THR A 12 -4.47 -0.43 3.66
N ILE A 13 -3.23 -0.20 3.25
CA ILE A 13 -2.10 0.10 4.13
C ILE A 13 -1.53 1.45 3.72
N ILE A 14 -1.42 2.36 4.68
CA ILE A 14 -0.69 3.63 4.53
C ILE A 14 0.33 3.69 5.66
N THR A 15 1.60 3.87 5.31
CA THR A 15 2.70 3.86 6.29
C THR A 15 3.87 4.68 5.77
N TYR A 16 4.77 5.08 6.66
CA TYR A 16 6.04 5.69 6.26
C TYR A 16 6.92 4.69 5.50
N ALA A 17 7.07 3.47 6.03
CA ALA A 17 7.81 2.39 5.39
C ALA A 17 7.12 1.05 5.67
N LEU A 18 6.93 0.22 4.64
CA LEU A 18 6.49 -1.16 4.81
C LEU A 18 7.68 -2.01 5.26
N SER A 19 7.45 -2.84 6.27
CA SER A 19 8.44 -3.84 6.66
C SER A 19 8.58 -4.91 5.56
N ASP A 20 9.75 -5.55 5.49
CA ASP A 20 9.98 -6.65 4.53
C ASP A 20 8.96 -7.77 4.67
N SER A 21 8.54 -8.07 5.91
CA SER A 21 7.49 -9.06 6.16
C SER A 21 6.14 -8.64 5.59
N ALA A 22 5.78 -7.36 5.68
CA ALA A 22 4.56 -6.83 5.09
C ALA A 22 4.63 -6.87 3.56
N LYS A 23 5.75 -6.46 2.97
CA LYS A 23 5.99 -6.53 1.51
C LYS A 23 5.87 -7.96 1.00
N LYS A 24 6.49 -8.94 1.65
CA LYS A 24 6.32 -10.36 1.30
C LYS A 24 4.87 -10.81 1.42
N LEU A 25 4.17 -10.42 2.49
CA LEU A 25 2.77 -10.82 2.68
C LEU A 25 1.82 -10.28 1.60
N ILE A 26 2.04 -9.07 1.09
CA ILE A 26 1.18 -8.45 0.08
C ILE A 26 1.62 -8.77 -1.36
N LEU A 27 2.93 -8.84 -1.63
CA LEU A 27 3.48 -9.09 -2.97
C LEU A 27 3.57 -10.59 -3.30
N GLU A 28 3.99 -11.41 -2.33
CA GLU A 28 4.18 -12.86 -2.51
C GLU A 28 3.05 -13.66 -1.86
N GLY A 29 2.47 -13.13 -0.78
CA GLY A 29 1.30 -13.70 -0.14
C GLY A 29 0.08 -13.49 -1.02
N LYS A 30 -0.83 -14.47 -1.03
CA LYS A 30 -2.01 -14.56 -1.89
C LYS A 30 -3.08 -13.47 -1.63
N ALA A 31 -2.68 -12.26 -1.22
CA ALA A 31 -3.56 -11.12 -1.04
C ALA A 31 -4.15 -10.75 -2.41
N GLN A 32 -5.45 -11.04 -2.58
CA GLN A 32 -6.14 -10.82 -3.87
C GLN A 32 -6.66 -9.39 -4.03
N ASN A 33 -6.79 -8.64 -2.93
CA ASN A 33 -7.38 -7.31 -2.96
C ASN A 33 -6.71 -6.42 -1.91
N TYR A 34 -5.69 -5.69 -2.34
CA TYR A 34 -4.95 -4.78 -1.47
C TYR A 34 -4.47 -3.53 -2.21
N LEU A 35 -4.29 -2.47 -1.43
CA LEU A 35 -3.60 -1.24 -1.78
C LEU A 35 -2.61 -0.95 -0.65
N ALA A 36 -1.32 -0.82 -0.95
CA ALA A 36 -0.33 -0.40 0.03
C ALA A 36 0.42 0.81 -0.48
N ILE A 37 0.60 1.82 0.37
CA ILE A 37 1.27 3.06 0.04
C ILE A 37 2.35 3.29 1.10
N GLU A 38 3.57 3.48 0.65
CA GLU A 38 4.69 3.90 1.49
C GLU A 38 5.35 5.17 0.97
N ARG A 39 6.20 5.79 1.78
CA ARG A 39 7.01 6.93 1.37
C ARG A 39 8.00 6.52 0.27
N GLY A 40 8.17 7.40 -0.71
CA GLY A 40 9.23 7.29 -1.70
C GLY A 40 10.59 7.71 -1.16
N GLU A 41 11.45 8.19 -2.06
CA GLU A 41 12.76 8.71 -1.71
C GLU A 41 12.64 9.96 -0.83
N THR A 42 11.65 10.82 -1.13
CA THR A 42 11.36 12.07 -0.42
C THR A 42 9.99 12.01 0.28
N ASP A 43 9.76 12.93 1.22
CA ASP A 43 8.48 13.04 1.93
C ASP A 43 7.32 13.44 0.99
N ASP A 44 7.65 14.10 -0.13
CA ASP A 44 6.71 14.51 -1.18
C ASP A 44 6.51 13.44 -2.25
N GLN A 45 7.05 12.24 -2.04
CA GLN A 45 6.93 11.12 -2.96
C GLN A 45 6.31 9.92 -2.24
N SER A 46 5.50 9.15 -2.96
CA SER A 46 4.89 7.91 -2.48
C SER A 46 5.08 6.77 -3.47
N ILE A 47 5.23 5.56 -2.95
CA ILE A 47 5.25 4.32 -3.74
C ILE A 47 3.96 3.56 -3.47
N VAL A 48 3.23 3.26 -4.54
CA VAL A 48 1.93 2.59 -4.50
C VAL A 48 2.07 1.17 -5.02
N TYR A 49 1.67 0.21 -4.19
CA TYR A 49 1.53 -1.20 -4.52
C TYR A 49 0.06 -1.55 -4.61
N SER A 50 -0.33 -2.29 -5.65
CA SER A 50 -1.72 -2.67 -5.88
C SER A 50 -1.83 -4.14 -6.24
N SER A 51 -2.92 -4.78 -5.82
CA SER A 51 -3.26 -6.11 -6.35
C SER A 51 -3.54 -6.15 -7.86
N LEU A 52 -3.71 -5.00 -8.52
CA LEU A 52 -4.00 -4.90 -9.96
C LEU A 52 -2.74 -4.88 -10.84
N ASP A 53 -1.59 -4.51 -10.30
CA ASP A 53 -0.34 -4.42 -11.04
C ASP A 53 0.84 -4.94 -10.20
N LYS A 54 1.79 -5.61 -10.84
CA LYS A 54 3.00 -6.10 -10.19
C LYS A 54 4.05 -5.00 -10.03
N ILE A 55 3.98 -3.97 -10.87
CA ILE A 55 4.95 -2.88 -10.87
C ILE A 55 4.44 -1.80 -9.90
N PRO A 56 5.23 -1.43 -8.87
CA PRO A 56 4.87 -0.32 -8.00
C PRO A 56 4.85 0.99 -8.78
N LEU A 57 3.87 1.84 -8.49
CA LEU A 57 3.75 3.16 -9.08
C LEU A 57 4.36 4.21 -8.14
N THR A 58 5.32 4.98 -8.64
CA THR A 58 5.83 6.16 -7.92
C THR A 58 4.96 7.37 -8.24
N VAL A 59 4.55 8.09 -7.20
CA VAL A 59 3.71 9.28 -7.27
C VAL A 59 4.44 10.44 -6.61
N GLU A 60 4.62 11.55 -7.33
CA GLU A 60 5.22 12.79 -6.83
C GLU A 60 4.20 13.59 -5.97
N ARG A 61 3.69 12.94 -4.94
CA ARG A 61 2.83 13.55 -3.92
C ARG A 61 2.94 12.78 -2.61
N ASN A 62 2.80 13.48 -1.48
CA ASN A 62 2.59 12.85 -0.19
C ASN A 62 1.16 12.27 -0.11
N ILE A 63 1.03 10.97 -0.36
CA ILE A 63 -0.21 10.20 -0.20
C ILE A 63 -0.02 8.99 0.74
N TRP A 64 1.20 8.82 1.26
CA TRP A 64 1.55 7.82 2.28
C TRP A 64 1.16 8.27 3.70
N SER A 65 0.95 9.57 3.92
CA SER A 65 0.41 10.09 5.19
C SER A 65 -1.11 9.94 5.24
N LEU A 66 -1.68 9.98 6.45
CA LEU A 66 -3.13 9.95 6.62
C LEU A 66 -3.81 11.12 5.92
N GLU A 67 -3.28 12.34 6.09
CA GLU A 67 -3.81 13.55 5.44
C GLU A 67 -3.73 13.44 3.92
N GLY A 68 -2.57 13.02 3.40
CA GLY A 68 -2.36 12.79 1.98
C GLY A 68 -3.34 11.78 1.39
N TYR A 69 -3.52 10.64 2.05
CA TYR A 69 -4.47 9.61 1.63
C TYR A 69 -5.92 10.11 1.66
N LEU A 70 -6.34 10.82 2.72
CA LEU A 70 -7.69 11.36 2.83
C LEU A 70 -8.01 12.33 1.69
N SER A 71 -7.03 13.10 1.22
CA SER A 71 -7.18 14.02 0.07
C SER A 71 -7.42 13.34 -1.28
N LEU A 72 -7.27 12.01 -1.38
CA LEU A 72 -7.59 11.24 -2.59
C LEU A 72 -9.02 10.71 -2.60
N ILE A 73 -9.60 10.49 -1.42
CA ILE A 73 -10.88 9.77 -1.26
C ILE A 73 -12.02 10.66 -0.78
N MET A 74 -11.71 11.85 -0.26
CA MET A 74 -12.67 12.89 0.10
C MET A 74 -12.66 14.00 -0.95
#